data_AF-A0A7Y4SX93-F1
#
_entry.id   AF-A0A7Y4SX93-F1
#
_cell.length_a   1.000
_cell.length_b   1.000
_cell.length_c   1.000
_cell.angle_alpha   90.00
_cell.angle_beta   90.00
_cell.angle_gamma   90.00
#
_symmetry.space_group_name_H-M   'P 1'
#
loop_
_entity.id
_entity.type
_entity.pdbx_description
1 polymer ?
#
loop_
_entity_poly.entity_id
_entity_poly.type
_entity_poly.pdbx_seq_one_letter_code
_entity_poly.pdbx_strand_id
1 'polypeptide(L)' 'SKPLTRFLADRGILREERARVPLVTEGAEILWVAGLAPSERRRVQARTEWRLRLALHA' A
#
# COMPACT_ATOMS: atom_id res chain seq x y z
N SER A 1 9.58 2.05 -10.36
CA SER A 1 8.23 1.68 -9.87
C SER A 1 7.81 0.41 -10.60
N LYS A 2 7.16 -0.55 -9.92
CA LYS A 2 6.57 -1.71 -10.59
C LYS A 2 5.04 -1.57 -10.64
N PRO A 3 4.36 -2.07 -11.70
CA PRO A 3 2.90 -2.05 -11.75
C PRO A 3 2.28 -2.77 -10.55
N LEU A 4 1.16 -2.25 -10.03
CA LEU A 4 0.44 -2.85 -8.90
C LEU A 4 0.04 -4.30 -9.19
N THR A 5 -0.36 -4.59 -10.42
CA THR A 5 -0.72 -5.95 -10.87
C THR A 5 0.42 -6.95 -10.69
N ARG A 6 1.65 -6.56 -11.04
CA ARG A 6 2.86 -7.37 -10.81
C ARG A 6 3.19 -7.45 -9.32
N PHE A 7 3.09 -6.34 -8.59
CA PHE A 7 3.31 -6.32 -7.14
C PHE A 7 2.43 -7.33 -6.38
N LEU A 8 1.14 -7.42 -6.73
CA LEU A 8 0.17 -8.33 -6.13
C LEU A 8 0.42 -9.77 -6.58
N ALA A 9 0.76 -9.98 -7.86
CA ALA A 9 1.12 -11.30 -8.38
C ALA A 9 2.35 -11.89 -7.67
N ASP A 10 3.41 -11.08 -7.48
CA ASP A 10 4.63 -11.48 -6.77
C ASP A 10 4.36 -11.88 -5.31
N ARG A 11 3.20 -11.51 -4.75
CA ARG A 11 2.74 -11.85 -3.39
C ARG A 11 1.69 -12.97 -3.38
N GLY A 12 1.43 -13.61 -4.51
CA GLY A 12 0.50 -14.73 -4.63
C GLY A 12 -0.98 -14.36 -4.65
N ILE A 13 -1.33 -13.07 -4.80
CA ILE A 13 -2.73 -12.66 -4.82
C ILE A 13 -3.38 -13.04 -6.16
N LEU A 14 -4.42 -13.87 -6.08
CA LEU A 14 -5.20 -14.34 -7.23
C LEU A 14 -5.88 -13.18 -7.94
N ARG A 15 -6.06 -13.30 -9.27
CA ARG A 15 -6.57 -12.20 -10.10
C ARG A 15 -7.93 -11.70 -9.61
N GLU A 16 -8.84 -12.61 -9.28
CA GLU A 16 -10.17 -12.31 -8.75
C GLU A 16 -10.15 -11.60 -7.38
N GLU A 17 -9.10 -11.80 -6.57
CA GLU A 17 -8.98 -11.19 -5.24
C GLU A 17 -8.36 -9.80 -5.26
N ARG A 18 -7.63 -9.44 -6.33
CA ARG A 18 -6.88 -8.16 -6.41
C ARG A 18 -7.78 -6.95 -6.25
N ALA A 19 -9.01 -7.01 -6.74
CA ALA A 19 -9.99 -5.94 -6.60
C ALA A 19 -10.45 -5.72 -5.14
N ARG A 20 -10.24 -6.70 -4.26
CA ARG A 20 -10.58 -6.64 -2.84
C ARG A 20 -9.47 -6.11 -1.96
N VAL A 21 -8.25 -5.97 -2.49
CA VAL A 21 -7.11 -5.46 -1.72
C VAL A 21 -7.27 -3.95 -1.51
N PRO A 22 -7.44 -3.47 -0.27
CA PRO A 22 -7.62 -2.05 -0.04
C PRO A 22 -6.33 -1.27 -0.34
N LEU A 23 -6.49 -0.10 -0.96
CA LEU A 23 -5.39 0.81 -1.27
C LEU A 23 -5.61 2.12 -0.55
N VAL A 24 -4.58 2.61 0.14
CA VAL A 24 -4.53 4.00 0.62
C VAL A 24 -3.74 4.81 -0.39
N THR A 25 -4.35 5.91 -0.84
CA THR A 25 -3.81 6.74 -1.91
C THR A 25 -3.81 8.21 -1.52
N GLU A 26 -2.86 8.96 -2.09
CA GLU A 26 -2.85 10.42 -2.15
C GLU A 26 -2.85 10.80 -3.63
N GLY A 27 -4.01 11.20 -4.14
CA GLY A 27 -4.21 11.39 -5.58
C GLY A 27 -3.89 10.11 -6.36
N ALA A 28 -2.88 10.17 -7.23
CA ALA A 28 -2.43 9.03 -8.04
C ALA A 28 -1.33 8.18 -7.38
N GLU A 29 -0.82 8.59 -6.21
CA GLU A 29 0.23 7.85 -5.50
C GLU A 29 -0.35 6.84 -4.51
N ILE A 30 0.12 5.58 -4.58
CA ILE A 30 -0.21 4.57 -3.57
C ILE A 30 0.72 4.75 -2.37
N LEU A 31 0.11 4.99 -1.20
CA LEU A 31 0.80 5.14 0.09
C LEU A 31 0.90 3.83 0.86
N TRP A 32 -0.12 2.96 0.74
CA TRP A 32 -0.15 1.67 1.42
C TRP A 32 -1.02 0.69 0.64
N VAL A 33 -0.48 -0.50 0.38
CA VAL A 33 -1.28 -1.66 -0.04
C VAL A 33 -1.63 -2.41 1.24
N ALA A 34 -2.90 -2.30 1.66
CA ALA A 34 -3.32 -2.72 2.99
C ALA A 34 -3.10 -4.23 3.21
N GLY A 35 -2.56 -4.58 4.37
CA GLY A 35 -2.16 -5.96 4.68
C GLY A 35 -0.89 -6.45 3.98
N LEU A 36 -0.29 -5.69 3.05
CA LEU A 36 0.86 -6.14 2.26
C LEU A 36 2.13 -5.29 2.46
N ALA A 37 2.11 -3.99 2.14
CA ALA A 37 3.30 -3.14 2.33
C ALA A 37 2.98 -1.63 2.23
N PRO A 38 3.58 -0.79 3.10
CA PRO A 38 3.59 0.65 2.91
C PRO A 38 4.50 1.06 1.74
N SER A 39 4.30 2.29 1.25
CA SER A 39 5.16 2.89 0.23
C SER A 39 6.47 3.38 0.84
N GLU A 40 7.59 2.99 0.25
CA GLU A 40 8.92 3.46 0.67
C GLU A 40 9.11 4.98 0.43
N ARG A 41 8.44 5.55 -0.58
CA ARG A 41 8.58 6.99 -0.92
C ARG A 41 8.06 7.92 0.17
N ARG A 42 7.06 7.48 0.91
CA ARG A 42 6.36 8.27 1.95
C ARG A 42 6.54 7.66 3.32
N ARG A 43 7.63 6.89 3.50
CA ARG A 43 7.97 6.30 4.79
C ARG A 43 8.20 7.41 5.81
N VAL A 44 7.73 7.18 7.04
CA VAL A 44 7.99 8.07 8.18
C VAL A 44 9.49 8.12 8.44
N GLN A 45 10.03 9.32 8.54
CA GLN A 45 11.46 9.59 8.79
C GLN A 45 11.61 10.41 10.07
N ALA A 46 12.85 10.56 10.55
CA ALA A 46 13.13 11.36 11.74
C ALA A 46 12.65 12.82 11.62
N ARG A 47 12.63 13.39 10.41
CA ARG A 47 12.13 14.74 10.13
C ARG A 47 10.62 14.84 9.94
N THR A 48 9.87 13.75 10.08
CA THR A 48 8.42 13.77 9.90
C THR A 48 7.76 14.43 11.11
N GLU A 49 7.20 15.61 10.93
CA GLU A 49 6.56 16.40 11.99
C GLU A 49 5.21 15.82 12.43
N TRP A 50 4.45 15.29 11.48
CA TRP A 50 3.10 14.75 11.71
C TRP A 50 2.97 13.37 11.07
N ARG A 51 2.34 12.46 11.79
CA ARG A 51 2.06 11.11 11.29
C ARG A 51 0.61 10.72 11.55
N LEU A 52 0.02 10.07 10.55
CA LEU A 52 -1.27 9.40 10.67
C LEU A 52 -1.02 7.90 10.82
N ARG A 53 -1.61 7.27 11.84
CA ARG A 53 -1.57 5.81 12.01
C ARG A 53 -2.83 5.20 11.42
N LEU A 54 -2.66 4.34 10.43
CA LEU A 54 -3.72 3.53 9.85
C LEU A 54 -3.57 2.08 10.30
N ALA A 55 -4.69 1.39 10.51
CA ALA A 55 -4.72 -0.02 10.85
C ALA A 55 -5.79 -0.71 9.99
N LEU A 56 -5.49 -1.93 9.54
CA LEU A 56 -6.45 -2.80 8.87
C LEU A 56 -6.94 -3.81 9.90
N HIS A 57 -8.26 -3.89 10.07
CA HIS A 57 -8.92 -4.85 10.94
C HIS A 57 -9.62 -5.92 10.09
N ALA A 58 -9.83 -7.10 10.69
CA ALA A 58 -10.56 -8.21 10.08
C ALA A 58 -12.07 -7.98 10.11
#